data_AF-A0A6F8XI55-F1
#
_entry.id   AF-A0A6F8XI55-F1
#
_cell.length_a   1.000
_cell.length_b   1.000
_cell.length_c   1.000
_cell.angle_alpha   90.00
_cell.angle_beta   90.00
_cell.angle_gamma   90.00
#
_symmetry.space_group_name_H-M   'P 1'
#
loop_
_entity.id
_entity.type
_entity.pdbx_description
1 polymer ?
#
loop_
_entity_poly.entity_id
_entity_poly.type
_entity_poly.pdbx_seq_one_letter_code
_entity_poly.pdbx_strand_id
1 'polypeptide(L)'
;MWENKSLWMSHTPPSHIEKDKIGYTGKLNWMLGILGNMDVSFIVALLMMENPKFTFLSLLNCKVEDKHGKSRLEIGETSISFMIEKSRAKAFKKEGLSDLSLEIISTLLEMRTANLANLPTNLSKYLFVILAMNSKDKDFTCAQGSRVTAYLTGRTEGSLFIGSLFPSLADAGISRNQITHSKLRASEGVLEYFRTGSIRAVSRKLGNGTRVALEHYLPKPLIAAYNTRQVRRFQNLMLVSACANEDYLLDAVDFSNLNELHSFILEMLALDSKGNNPLISYLKDKIDETRERHQGDLIANISERSLSLLYAYKLIAENNNIGASTLAQKDSKTGLAPISFITLAKHLNTTLSQHNESSVRETNFSAKNKALLMAEKLEWDQLIMRRANIS
;
A
#
# COMPACT_ATOMS: atom_id res chain seq x y z
N MET A 1 -6.00 49.18 18.62
CA MET A 1 -5.67 48.13 17.63
C MET A 1 -5.72 46.70 18.19
N TRP A 2 -5.87 46.49 19.51
CA TRP A 2 -5.83 45.14 20.14
C TRP A 2 -7.20 44.63 20.64
N GLU A 3 -8.28 45.40 20.50
CA GLU A 3 -9.60 45.08 21.08
C GLU A 3 -10.36 43.94 20.37
N ASN A 4 -9.92 43.50 19.19
CA ASN A 4 -10.63 42.49 18.37
C ASN A 4 -9.86 41.17 18.17
N LYS A 5 -8.91 40.83 19.05
CA LYS A 5 -8.08 39.62 18.91
C LYS A 5 -8.90 38.33 18.79
N SER A 6 -10.03 38.23 19.49
CA SER A 6 -10.98 37.11 19.41
C SER A 6 -11.68 37.03 18.05
N LEU A 7 -12.15 38.17 17.53
CA LEU A 7 -12.80 38.28 16.22
C LEU A 7 -11.84 37.86 15.08
N TRP A 8 -10.59 38.30 15.13
CA TRP A 8 -9.62 37.93 14.09
C TRP A 8 -9.23 36.46 14.15
N MET A 9 -9.21 35.84 15.34
CA MET A 9 -8.96 34.41 15.48
C MET A 9 -10.10 33.56 14.89
N SER A 10 -11.36 34.00 14.95
CA SER A 10 -12.49 33.29 14.34
C SER A 10 -12.47 33.27 12.81
N HIS A 11 -11.69 34.15 12.17
CA HIS A 11 -11.51 34.15 10.72
C HIS A 11 -10.31 33.31 10.25
N THR A 12 -9.52 32.76 11.18
CA THR A 12 -8.46 31.82 10.81
C THR A 12 -9.04 30.42 10.61
N PRO A 13 -8.58 29.65 9.60
CA PRO A 13 -9.04 28.29 9.39
C PRO A 13 -8.78 27.44 10.64
N PRO A 14 -9.66 26.46 10.93
CA PRO A 14 -9.48 25.59 12.09
C PRO A 14 -8.16 24.82 11.98
N SER A 15 -7.38 24.81 13.05
CA SER A 15 -6.14 24.05 13.11
C SER A 15 -6.38 22.65 13.66
N HIS A 16 -5.74 21.63 13.09
CA HIS A 16 -5.70 20.29 13.67
C HIS A 16 -4.67 20.14 14.81
N ILE A 17 -4.17 21.25 15.35
CA ILE A 17 -3.21 21.27 16.45
C ILE A 17 -3.95 21.06 17.78
N GLU A 18 -3.54 20.08 18.57
CA GLU A 18 -4.18 19.75 19.85
C GLU A 18 -4.11 20.89 20.87
N LYS A 19 -2.93 21.52 20.98
CA LYS A 19 -2.72 22.72 21.79
C LYS A 19 -2.17 23.84 20.93
N ASP A 20 -3.08 24.61 20.35
CA ASP A 20 -2.71 25.73 19.50
C ASP A 20 -2.06 26.87 20.30
N LYS A 21 -0.73 26.86 20.28
CA LYS A 21 0.12 27.89 20.89
C LYS A 21 0.67 28.86 19.83
N ILE A 22 0.17 28.81 18.60
CA ILE A 22 0.63 29.67 17.52
C ILE A 22 -0.07 31.03 17.68
N GLY A 23 0.74 32.07 17.87
CA GLY A 23 0.23 33.43 17.95
C GLY A 23 -0.41 33.90 16.63
N TYR A 24 -1.31 34.89 16.73
CA TYR A 24 -2.02 35.48 15.58
C TYR A 24 -1.08 35.87 14.43
N THR A 25 0.04 36.54 14.73
CA THR A 25 1.05 36.93 13.72
C THR A 25 1.63 35.71 12.99
N GLY A 26 1.85 34.60 13.69
CA GLY A 26 2.34 33.36 13.07
C GLY A 26 1.34 32.80 12.07
N LYS A 27 0.06 32.74 12.45
CA LYS A 27 -1.02 32.30 11.56
C LYS A 27 -1.18 33.21 10.34
N LEU A 28 -1.15 34.53 10.56
CA LEU A 28 -1.25 35.52 9.49
C LEU A 28 -0.08 35.40 8.51
N ASN A 29 1.14 35.25 9.01
CA ASN A 29 2.32 35.05 8.16
C ASN A 29 2.19 33.79 7.32
N TRP A 30 1.75 32.68 7.90
CA TRP A 30 1.49 31.44 7.17
C TRP A 30 0.46 31.64 6.04
N MET A 31 -0.67 32.31 6.33
CA MET A 31 -1.69 32.62 5.31
C MET A 31 -1.17 33.53 4.19
N LEU A 32 -0.21 34.40 4.49
CA LEU A 32 0.46 35.26 3.51
C LEU A 32 1.62 34.55 2.77
N GLY A 33 1.88 33.28 3.06
CA GLY A 33 2.99 32.52 2.47
C GLY A 33 4.37 32.90 3.03
N ILE A 34 4.41 33.56 4.18
CA ILE A 34 5.64 33.96 4.88
C ILE A 34 5.98 32.90 5.93
N LEU A 35 7.00 32.08 5.62
CA LEU A 35 7.38 30.95 6.46
C LEU A 35 8.30 31.36 7.62
N GLY A 36 8.18 30.64 8.74
CA GLY A 36 9.13 30.63 9.85
C GLY A 36 9.91 29.33 9.96
N ASN A 37 10.88 29.29 10.89
CA ASN A 37 11.68 28.09 11.15
C ASN A 37 10.83 26.88 11.60
N MET A 38 9.73 27.12 12.31
CA MET A 38 8.81 26.08 12.76
C MET A 38 8.09 25.43 11.59
N ASP A 39 7.57 26.24 10.67
CA ASP A 39 6.85 25.76 9.49
C ASP A 39 7.77 24.89 8.62
N VAL A 40 8.96 25.40 8.31
CA VAL A 40 9.99 24.65 7.58
C VAL A 40 10.35 23.35 8.31
N SER A 41 10.38 23.35 9.65
CA SER A 41 10.69 22.14 10.42
C SER A 41 9.68 21.04 10.19
N PHE A 42 8.39 21.35 10.29
CA PHE A 42 7.33 20.36 10.14
C PHE A 42 7.11 19.95 8.69
N ILE A 43 7.16 20.91 7.75
CA ILE A 43 7.07 20.62 6.31
C ILE A 43 8.20 19.69 5.87
N VAL A 44 9.46 19.98 6.25
CA VAL A 44 10.59 19.11 5.90
C VAL A 44 10.45 17.74 6.56
N ALA A 45 9.89 17.65 7.77
CA ALA A 45 9.62 16.36 8.40
C ALA A 45 8.61 15.53 7.59
N LEU A 46 7.49 16.12 7.18
CA LEU A 46 6.46 15.46 6.36
C LEU A 46 7.01 15.02 5.00
N LEU A 47 7.69 15.91 4.28
CA LEU A 47 8.31 15.57 2.99
C LEU A 47 9.34 14.46 3.13
N MET A 48 10.05 14.37 4.26
CA MET A 48 11.01 13.28 4.51
C MET A 48 10.35 11.95 4.84
N MET A 49 9.15 11.96 5.44
CA MET A 49 8.38 10.73 5.70
C MET A 49 7.82 10.17 4.39
N GLU A 50 7.25 11.03 3.55
CA GLU A 50 6.73 10.67 2.23
C GLU A 50 7.85 10.25 1.25
N ASN A 51 8.91 11.06 1.19
CA ASN A 51 10.03 10.92 0.25
C ASN A 51 11.37 10.79 0.98
N PRO A 52 11.62 9.65 1.66
CA PRO A 52 12.82 9.45 2.47
C PRO A 52 14.07 9.24 1.61
N LYS A 53 14.02 9.39 0.28
CA LYS A 53 15.24 9.51 -0.54
C LYS A 53 15.91 10.87 -0.32
N PHE A 54 15.13 11.90 -0.01
CA PHE A 54 15.60 13.26 0.27
C PHE A 54 16.04 13.43 1.73
N THR A 55 17.25 13.97 1.92
CA THR A 55 17.82 14.20 3.26
C THR A 55 17.42 15.57 3.79
N PHE A 56 17.43 15.75 5.11
CA PHE A 56 17.11 17.03 5.75
C PHE A 56 17.82 18.23 5.11
N LEU A 57 19.15 18.19 5.01
CA LEU A 57 19.92 19.29 4.44
C LEU A 57 19.71 19.48 2.93
N SER A 58 19.36 18.42 2.20
CA SER A 58 19.07 18.55 0.77
C SER A 58 17.71 19.21 0.53
N LEU A 59 16.70 18.90 1.35
CA LEU A 59 15.39 19.58 1.31
C LEU A 59 15.50 21.02 1.79
N LEU A 60 16.18 21.26 2.91
CA LEU A 60 16.32 22.60 3.48
C LEU A 60 16.96 23.60 2.49
N ASN A 61 17.91 23.13 1.69
CA ASN A 61 18.64 23.97 0.72
C ASN A 61 18.17 23.72 -0.72
N CYS A 62 17.02 23.09 -0.94
CA CYS A 62 16.57 22.78 -2.30
C CYS A 62 16.19 24.06 -3.04
N LYS A 63 16.41 23.99 -4.36
CA LYS A 63 16.06 25.06 -5.28
C LYS A 63 14.90 24.61 -6.16
N VAL A 64 14.06 25.55 -6.55
CA VAL A 64 12.91 25.32 -7.43
C VAL A 64 13.30 25.34 -8.91
N GLU A 65 14.42 26.01 -9.22
CA GLU A 65 14.96 26.14 -10.58
C GLU A 65 16.46 25.82 -10.61
N ASP A 66 16.96 25.50 -11.80
CA ASP A 66 18.38 25.33 -12.05
C ASP A 66 19.12 26.66 -12.33
N LYS A 67 20.38 26.56 -12.78
CA LYS A 67 21.18 27.74 -13.14
C LYS A 67 20.61 28.48 -14.36
N HIS A 68 19.92 27.76 -15.25
CA HIS A 68 19.34 28.23 -16.50
C HIS A 68 17.86 28.62 -16.38
N GLY A 69 17.27 28.55 -15.17
CA GLY A 69 15.86 28.88 -14.93
C GLY A 69 14.89 27.74 -15.21
N LYS A 70 15.37 26.52 -15.48
CA LYS A 70 14.50 25.35 -15.68
C LYS A 70 13.99 24.83 -14.34
N SER A 71 12.69 24.57 -14.25
CA SER A 71 12.04 23.99 -13.07
C SER A 71 12.68 22.66 -12.66
N ARG A 72 12.77 22.42 -11.34
CA ARG A 72 13.21 21.16 -10.72
C ARG A 72 12.07 20.16 -10.52
N LEU A 73 10.83 20.56 -10.80
CA LEU A 73 9.70 19.66 -10.96
C LEU A 73 9.65 19.20 -12.42
N GLU A 74 9.68 17.89 -12.61
CA GLU A 74 9.58 17.25 -13.92
C GLU A 74 8.33 16.38 -13.96
N ILE A 75 7.45 16.67 -14.91
CA ILE A 75 6.28 15.85 -15.22
C ILE A 75 6.77 14.65 -16.02
N GLY A 76 6.72 13.46 -15.43
CA GLY A 76 6.96 12.20 -16.12
C GLY A 76 5.66 11.58 -16.64
N GLU A 77 5.78 10.44 -17.34
CA GLU A 77 4.63 9.71 -17.89
C GLU A 77 3.69 9.16 -16.80
N THR A 78 4.23 8.80 -15.63
CA THR A 78 3.49 8.13 -14.55
C THR A 78 3.45 8.89 -13.24
N SER A 79 4.33 9.86 -13.04
CA SER A 79 4.36 10.67 -11.81
C SER A 79 5.10 11.99 -12.02
N ILE A 80 4.72 12.99 -11.23
CA ILE A 80 5.51 14.21 -11.08
C ILE A 80 6.68 13.91 -10.16
N SER A 81 7.87 14.31 -10.57
CA SER A 81 9.11 14.01 -9.86
C SER A 81 9.85 15.29 -9.50
N PHE A 82 10.54 15.27 -8.37
CA PHE A 82 11.32 16.41 -7.90
C PHE A 82 12.80 16.06 -7.86
N MET A 83 13.63 16.98 -8.36
CA MET A 83 15.07 16.83 -8.42
C MET A 83 15.79 17.77 -7.45
N ILE A 84 16.53 17.20 -6.50
CA ILE A 84 17.26 17.94 -5.48
C ILE A 84 18.77 17.70 -5.59
N GLU A 85 19.55 18.77 -5.45
CA GLU A 85 21.00 18.69 -5.33
C GLU A 85 21.43 18.27 -3.92
N LYS A 86 22.30 17.28 -3.83
CA LYS A 86 22.93 16.86 -2.59
C LYS A 86 24.27 17.61 -2.44
N SER A 87 24.23 18.77 -1.79
CA SER A 87 25.37 19.69 -1.63
C SER A 87 26.70 18.99 -1.27
N ARG A 88 26.66 18.10 -0.28
CA ARG A 88 27.81 17.30 0.19
C ARG A 88 28.39 16.30 -0.82
N ALA A 89 27.60 15.84 -1.79
CA ALA A 89 28.00 14.82 -2.75
C ALA A 89 28.04 15.34 -4.20
N LYS A 90 27.70 16.62 -4.43
CA LYS A 90 27.58 17.26 -5.76
C LYS A 90 26.79 16.39 -6.76
N ALA A 91 25.78 15.68 -6.27
CA ALA A 91 25.00 14.72 -7.03
C ALA A 91 23.52 15.06 -6.92
N PHE A 92 22.76 14.82 -7.99
CA PHE A 92 21.31 15.01 -7.99
C PHE A 92 20.59 13.75 -7.52
N LYS A 93 19.51 13.96 -6.78
CA LYS A 93 18.55 12.93 -6.42
C LYS A 93 17.20 13.29 -7.00
N LYS A 94 16.62 12.33 -7.73
CA LYS A 94 15.28 12.41 -8.30
C LYS A 94 14.38 11.36 -7.66
N GLU A 95 13.16 11.75 -7.30
CA GLU A 95 12.14 10.87 -6.75
C GLU A 95 10.76 11.29 -7.27
N GLY A 96 9.86 10.33 -7.50
CA GLY A 96 8.44 10.60 -7.75
C GLY A 96 7.77 11.05 -6.45
N LEU A 97 6.91 12.05 -6.54
CA LEU A 97 6.19 12.59 -5.40
C LEU A 97 4.92 11.78 -5.16
N SER A 98 4.59 11.54 -3.89
CA SER A 98 3.23 11.13 -3.50
C SER A 98 2.27 12.31 -3.66
N ASP A 99 0.96 12.03 -3.65
CA ASP A 99 -0.07 13.07 -3.74
C ASP A 99 0.10 14.15 -2.66
N LEU A 100 0.39 13.73 -1.42
CA LEU A 100 0.64 14.65 -0.30
C LEU A 100 1.91 15.49 -0.52
N SER A 101 3.01 14.88 -0.96
CA SER A 101 4.23 15.64 -1.24
C SER A 101 4.06 16.63 -2.39
N LEU A 102 3.28 16.26 -3.41
CA LEU A 102 2.95 17.13 -4.53
C LEU A 102 2.11 18.31 -4.06
N GLU A 103 1.09 18.07 -3.23
CA GLU A 103 0.27 19.11 -2.62
C GLU A 103 1.15 20.09 -1.83
N ILE A 104 1.97 19.58 -0.91
CA ILE A 104 2.89 20.39 -0.10
C ILE A 104 3.81 21.25 -0.98
N ILE A 105 4.47 20.65 -1.97
CA ILE A 105 5.41 21.38 -2.83
C ILE A 105 4.67 22.43 -3.67
N SER A 106 3.49 22.11 -4.19
CA SER A 106 2.67 23.04 -4.99
C SER A 106 2.25 24.24 -4.15
N THR A 107 1.75 24.02 -2.93
CA THR A 107 1.42 25.10 -1.99
C THR A 107 2.63 25.98 -1.68
N LEU A 108 3.81 25.40 -1.45
CA LEU A 108 5.03 26.18 -1.22
C LEU A 108 5.43 27.02 -2.43
N LEU A 109 5.23 26.50 -3.64
CA LEU A 109 5.50 27.24 -4.89
C LEU A 109 4.52 28.39 -5.09
N GLU A 110 3.24 28.21 -4.75
CA GLU A 110 2.23 29.27 -4.77
C GLU A 110 2.59 30.38 -3.77
N MET A 111 2.87 30.01 -2.52
CA MET A 111 3.30 30.93 -1.46
C MET A 111 4.53 31.73 -1.89
N ARG A 112 5.51 31.05 -2.49
CA ARG A 112 6.72 31.69 -3.01
C ARG A 112 6.42 32.63 -4.16
N THR A 113 5.57 32.23 -5.11
CA THR A 113 5.23 33.03 -6.28
C THR A 113 4.53 34.33 -5.87
N ALA A 114 3.62 34.25 -4.89
CA ALA A 114 2.96 35.42 -4.32
C ALA A 114 3.93 36.41 -3.65
N ASN A 115 5.06 35.92 -3.12
CA ASN A 115 6.05 36.73 -2.41
C ASN A 115 7.30 37.07 -3.25
N LEU A 116 7.37 36.62 -4.52
CA LEU A 116 8.60 36.68 -5.31
C LEU A 116 9.15 38.11 -5.48
N ALA A 117 8.28 39.10 -5.63
CA ALA A 117 8.65 40.51 -5.74
C ALA A 117 9.35 41.07 -4.48
N ASN A 118 9.11 40.44 -3.33
CA ASN A 118 9.68 40.84 -2.04
C ASN A 118 10.95 40.05 -1.68
N LEU A 119 11.31 39.02 -2.47
CA LEU A 119 12.46 38.18 -2.19
C LEU A 119 13.75 38.80 -2.76
N PRO A 120 14.85 38.82 -1.99
CA PRO A 120 16.17 39.16 -2.53
C PRO A 120 16.55 38.24 -3.71
N THR A 121 17.22 38.79 -4.73
CA THR A 121 17.59 38.05 -5.96
C THR A 121 18.35 36.76 -5.68
N ASN A 122 19.21 36.74 -4.66
CA ASN A 122 19.98 35.56 -4.23
C ASN A 122 19.13 34.48 -3.52
N LEU A 123 17.91 34.82 -3.06
CA LEU A 123 16.98 33.94 -2.32
C LEU A 123 15.74 33.56 -3.13
N SER A 124 15.47 34.24 -4.25
CA SER A 124 14.74 33.64 -5.38
C SER A 124 15.38 32.28 -5.70
N LYS A 125 14.91 31.44 -6.59
CA LYS A 125 15.38 30.03 -6.73
C LYS A 125 15.33 29.11 -5.50
N TYR A 126 15.39 29.51 -4.23
CA TYR A 126 15.22 28.59 -3.09
C TYR A 126 13.74 28.27 -2.86
N LEU A 127 13.44 27.04 -2.45
CA LEU A 127 12.07 26.64 -2.08
C LEU A 127 11.69 27.21 -0.71
N PHE A 128 12.59 27.07 0.26
CA PHE A 128 12.38 27.58 1.62
C PHE A 128 13.11 28.90 1.81
N VAL A 129 12.32 29.97 1.99
CA VAL A 129 12.79 31.27 2.44
C VAL A 129 11.95 31.65 3.66
N ILE A 130 12.60 32.13 4.72
CA ILE A 130 11.94 32.46 5.98
C ILE A 130 12.12 33.93 6.32
N LEU A 131 11.19 34.50 7.09
CA LEU A 131 11.35 35.84 7.66
C LEU A 131 12.13 35.79 8.98
N ALA A 132 13.25 36.49 9.06
CA ALA A 132 14.09 36.54 10.26
C ALA A 132 13.48 37.46 11.34
N MET A 133 12.65 36.89 12.22
CA MET A 133 11.97 37.63 13.30
C MET A 133 12.90 38.31 14.31
N ASN A 134 14.12 37.78 14.51
CA ASN A 134 15.07 38.25 15.54
C ASN A 134 16.23 39.08 14.96
N SER A 135 16.18 39.41 13.68
CA SER A 135 17.18 40.25 13.02
C SER A 135 16.86 41.72 13.27
N LYS A 136 17.89 42.57 13.47
CA LYS A 136 17.71 44.04 13.57
C LYS A 136 17.02 44.57 12.31
N ASP A 137 17.29 43.94 11.17
CA ASP A 137 16.62 44.15 9.89
C ASP A 137 15.73 42.94 9.62
N LYS A 138 14.41 43.08 9.77
CA LYS A 138 13.43 42.01 9.49
C LYS A 138 13.44 41.68 8.00
N ASP A 139 14.35 40.80 7.61
CA ASP A 139 14.60 40.45 6.22
C ASP A 139 14.41 38.95 5.96
N PHE A 140 14.20 38.62 4.69
CA PHE A 140 14.14 37.25 4.22
C PHE A 140 15.52 36.59 4.27
N THR A 141 15.56 35.34 4.70
CA THR A 141 16.81 34.57 4.80
C THR A 141 16.60 33.08 4.56
N CYS A 142 17.69 32.35 4.34
CA CYS A 142 17.66 30.90 4.32
C CYS A 142 17.44 30.34 5.74
N ALA A 143 16.64 29.29 5.83
CA ALA A 143 16.40 28.61 7.10
C ALA A 143 17.68 27.93 7.62
N GLN A 144 18.00 28.15 8.90
CA GLN A 144 19.19 27.56 9.53
C GLN A 144 18.86 26.19 10.13
N GLY A 145 19.62 25.17 9.74
CA GLY A 145 19.33 23.78 10.11
C GLY A 145 19.17 23.55 11.62
N SER A 146 20.03 24.14 12.46
CA SER A 146 19.95 24.01 13.92
C SER A 146 18.67 24.62 14.51
N ARG A 147 18.21 25.77 13.99
CA ARG A 147 16.98 26.45 14.42
C ARG A 147 15.74 25.70 13.97
N VAL A 148 15.74 25.23 12.72
CA VAL A 148 14.66 24.39 12.17
C VAL A 148 14.52 23.12 13.01
N THR A 149 15.59 22.35 13.20
CA THR A 149 15.54 21.10 13.98
C THR A 149 15.10 21.31 15.43
N ALA A 150 15.30 22.50 16.02
CA ALA A 150 14.88 22.79 17.40
C ALA A 150 13.37 22.66 17.61
N TYR A 151 12.55 23.04 16.62
CA TYR A 151 11.09 22.94 16.70
C TYR A 151 10.58 21.49 16.61
N LEU A 152 11.33 20.59 15.98
CA LEU A 152 11.00 19.17 15.98
C LEU A 152 11.51 18.46 17.25
N THR A 153 12.74 18.74 17.65
CA THR A 153 13.42 18.05 18.77
C THR A 153 12.99 18.55 20.14
N GLY A 154 12.66 19.84 20.26
CA GLY A 154 12.63 20.51 21.55
C GLY A 154 14.03 20.58 22.19
N ARG A 155 15.09 20.89 21.43
CA ARG A 155 16.44 20.97 22.02
C ARG A 155 16.54 21.96 23.19
N THR A 156 15.81 23.08 23.13
CA THR A 156 15.87 24.15 24.14
C THR A 156 14.72 24.03 25.12
N GLU A 157 15.01 23.92 26.41
CA GLU A 157 13.98 23.88 27.45
C GLU A 157 13.12 25.15 27.45
N GLY A 158 11.82 25.01 27.72
CA GLY A 158 10.86 26.12 27.66
C GLY A 158 10.49 26.59 26.25
N SER A 159 11.22 26.19 25.19
CA SER A 159 10.87 26.56 23.81
C SER A 159 9.70 25.73 23.28
N LEU A 160 8.94 26.36 22.37
CA LEU A 160 7.92 25.68 21.58
C LEU A 160 8.57 24.58 20.71
N PHE A 161 7.96 23.41 20.67
CA PHE A 161 8.35 22.27 19.82
C PHE A 161 7.13 21.41 19.51
N ILE A 162 7.28 20.38 18.68
CA ILE A 162 6.15 19.54 18.22
C ILE A 162 5.32 18.96 19.37
N GLY A 163 5.94 18.46 20.45
CA GLY A 163 5.21 17.92 21.61
C GLY A 163 4.51 18.98 22.46
N SER A 164 4.81 20.27 22.26
CA SER A 164 4.02 21.36 22.86
C SER A 164 2.71 21.61 22.14
N LEU A 165 2.67 21.27 20.85
CA LEU A 165 1.52 21.44 19.95
C LEU A 165 0.67 20.17 19.90
N PHE A 166 1.30 18.99 20.01
CA PHE A 166 0.67 17.67 20.04
C PHE A 166 1.08 16.90 21.31
N PRO A 167 0.48 17.20 22.48
CA PRO A 167 0.75 16.47 23.72
C PRO A 167 0.52 14.96 23.64
N SER A 168 -0.38 14.48 22.78
CA SER A 168 -0.65 13.04 22.57
C SER A 168 0.60 12.25 22.17
N LEU A 169 1.62 12.91 21.61
CA LEU A 169 2.91 12.28 21.29
C LEU A 169 3.57 11.70 22.56
N ALA A 170 3.34 12.30 23.73
CA ALA A 170 3.88 11.78 24.98
C ALA A 170 3.30 10.39 25.31
N ASP A 171 2.02 10.15 25.00
CA ASP A 171 1.36 8.86 25.20
C ASP A 171 1.97 7.77 24.30
N ALA A 172 2.47 8.17 23.13
CA ALA A 172 3.25 7.32 22.22
C ALA A 172 4.73 7.19 22.60
N GLY A 173 5.15 7.68 23.78
CA GLY A 173 6.53 7.64 24.26
C GLY A 173 7.47 8.64 23.58
N ILE A 174 6.92 9.60 22.83
CA ILE A 174 7.68 10.61 22.10
C ILE A 174 7.79 11.87 22.97
N SER A 175 8.98 12.08 23.52
CA SER A 175 9.30 13.24 24.35
C SER A 175 10.41 14.10 23.75
N ARG A 176 10.81 15.13 24.51
CA ARG A 176 11.88 16.05 24.13
C ARG A 176 13.18 15.28 23.79
N ASN A 177 13.89 15.74 22.77
CA ASN A 177 15.11 15.14 22.22
C ASN A 177 14.93 13.73 21.60
N GLN A 178 13.71 13.19 21.54
CA GLN A 178 13.49 11.85 20.96
C GLN A 178 13.38 11.87 19.43
N ILE A 179 12.80 12.91 18.83
CA ILE A 179 12.63 12.99 17.37
C ILE A 179 13.58 14.00 16.75
N THR A 180 14.23 13.61 15.65
CA THR A 180 14.94 14.50 14.73
C THR A 180 14.54 14.14 13.30
N HIS A 181 14.78 15.03 12.34
CA HIS A 181 14.58 14.72 10.91
C HIS A 181 15.35 13.47 10.48
N SER A 182 16.56 13.27 11.04
CA SER A 182 17.38 12.09 10.72
C SER A 182 16.81 10.80 11.32
N LYS A 183 16.23 10.86 12.53
CA LYS A 183 15.54 9.72 13.16
C LYS A 183 14.23 9.38 12.45
N LEU A 184 13.46 10.37 11.98
CA LEU A 184 12.26 10.13 11.17
C LEU A 184 12.59 9.34 9.91
N ARG A 185 13.58 9.82 9.15
CA ARG A 185 14.07 9.11 7.96
C ARG A 185 14.61 7.71 8.28
N ALA A 186 15.26 7.53 9.43
CA ALA A 186 15.72 6.21 9.83
C ALA A 186 14.57 5.26 10.17
N SER A 187 13.53 5.80 10.80
CA SER A 187 12.29 5.07 11.09
C SER A 187 11.62 4.60 9.80
N GLU A 188 11.55 5.43 8.76
CA GLU A 188 11.07 5.00 7.44
C GLU A 188 11.89 3.84 6.86
N GLY A 189 13.21 3.82 7.08
CA GLY A 189 14.06 2.70 6.69
C GLY A 189 13.73 1.41 7.43
N VAL A 190 13.46 1.50 8.73
CA VAL A 190 13.06 0.36 9.56
C VAL A 190 11.65 -0.14 9.20
N LEU A 191 10.70 0.77 8.95
CA LEU A 191 9.35 0.43 8.50
C LEU A 191 9.37 -0.27 7.15
N GLU A 192 10.17 0.21 6.20
CA GLU A 192 10.36 -0.47 4.90
C GLU A 192 10.94 -1.88 5.07
N TYR A 193 11.85 -2.06 6.03
CA TYR A 193 12.38 -3.38 6.34
C TYR A 193 11.31 -4.29 6.94
N PHE A 194 10.47 -3.81 7.84
CA PHE A 194 9.35 -4.61 8.36
C PHE A 194 8.35 -5.00 7.28
N ARG A 195 8.07 -4.12 6.32
CA ARG A 195 7.16 -4.40 5.20
C ARG A 195 7.71 -5.44 4.23
N THR A 196 9.03 -5.45 4.00
CA THR A 196 9.62 -6.18 2.87
C THR A 196 10.63 -7.26 3.25
N GLY A 197 11.16 -7.24 4.48
CA GLY A 197 12.30 -8.05 4.91
C GLY A 197 13.61 -7.78 4.14
N SER A 198 13.66 -6.75 3.28
CA SER A 198 14.69 -6.60 2.24
C SER A 198 15.57 -5.37 2.46
N ILE A 199 16.86 -5.59 2.76
CA ILE A 199 17.86 -4.51 2.84
C ILE A 199 17.96 -3.74 1.51
N ARG A 200 17.74 -4.42 0.38
CA ARG A 200 17.73 -3.79 -0.96
C ARG A 200 16.53 -2.84 -1.11
N ALA A 201 15.36 -3.21 -0.61
CA ALA A 201 14.19 -2.33 -0.61
C ALA A 201 14.44 -1.08 0.24
N VAL A 202 14.96 -1.25 1.46
CA VAL A 202 15.37 -0.14 2.34
C VAL A 202 16.39 0.79 1.67
N SER A 203 17.42 0.21 1.06
CA SER A 203 18.44 0.94 0.30
C SER A 203 17.83 1.78 -0.83
N ARG A 204 16.86 1.25 -1.58
CA ARG A 204 16.14 1.99 -2.63
C ARG A 204 15.25 3.10 -2.05
N LYS A 205 14.45 2.81 -1.03
CA LYS A 205 13.55 3.76 -0.35
C LYS A 205 14.33 4.95 0.21
N LEU A 206 15.48 4.71 0.84
CA LEU A 206 16.37 5.78 1.32
C LEU A 206 17.28 6.37 0.22
N GLY A 207 17.46 5.66 -0.91
CA GLY A 207 18.44 5.99 -1.94
C GLY A 207 19.88 6.00 -1.44
N ASN A 208 20.24 5.11 -0.53
CA ASN A 208 21.61 4.91 -0.07
C ASN A 208 22.12 3.54 -0.53
N GLY A 209 23.42 3.26 -0.46
CA GLY A 209 23.94 1.91 -0.71
C GLY A 209 23.42 0.91 0.33
N THR A 210 23.35 -0.37 -0.03
CA THR A 210 22.92 -1.47 0.86
C THR A 210 23.76 -1.54 2.14
N ARG A 211 25.08 -1.37 2.04
CA ARG A 211 25.97 -1.30 3.21
C ARG A 211 25.58 -0.17 4.17
N VAL A 212 25.31 1.02 3.64
CA VAL A 212 24.91 2.19 4.45
C VAL A 212 23.55 1.94 5.12
N ALA A 213 22.60 1.35 4.41
CA ALA A 213 21.30 0.96 4.99
C ALA A 213 21.48 -0.03 6.15
N LEU A 214 22.33 -1.04 5.95
CA LEU A 214 22.61 -2.07 6.96
C LEU A 214 23.33 -1.52 8.20
N GLU A 215 24.36 -0.69 8.01
CA GLU A 215 25.23 -0.24 9.09
C GLU A 215 24.64 0.92 9.92
N HIS A 216 23.84 1.79 9.29
CA HIS A 216 23.42 3.05 9.92
C HIS A 216 21.92 3.20 10.12
N TYR A 217 21.09 2.41 9.44
CA TYR A 217 19.64 2.56 9.48
C TYR A 217 18.91 1.38 10.11
N LEU A 218 19.45 0.16 9.98
CA LEU A 218 18.85 -1.04 10.54
C LEU A 218 19.58 -1.43 11.84
N PRO A 219 18.90 -1.48 12.99
CA PRO A 219 19.50 -1.95 14.23
C PRO A 219 20.01 -3.39 14.10
N LYS A 220 21.25 -3.65 14.54
CA LYS A 220 21.83 -5.01 14.54
C LYS A 220 20.94 -6.03 15.29
N PRO A 221 20.37 -5.71 16.46
CA PRO A 221 19.48 -6.65 17.16
C PRO A 221 18.23 -6.99 16.35
N LEU A 222 17.68 -6.02 15.60
CA LEU A 222 16.51 -6.24 14.75
C LEU A 222 16.83 -7.24 13.62
N ILE A 223 17.96 -7.05 12.94
CA ILE A 223 18.40 -7.94 11.86
C ILE A 223 18.68 -9.34 12.41
N ALA A 224 19.35 -9.43 13.57
CA ALA A 224 19.63 -10.71 14.21
C ALA A 224 18.32 -11.44 14.55
N ALA A 225 17.37 -10.77 15.21
CA ALA A 225 16.07 -11.35 15.55
C ALA A 225 15.29 -11.80 14.31
N TYR A 226 15.28 -10.99 13.24
CA TYR A 226 14.61 -11.34 11.99
C TYR A 226 15.26 -12.56 11.34
N ASN A 227 16.59 -12.59 11.22
CA ASN A 227 17.32 -13.73 10.64
C ASN A 227 17.11 -15.00 11.47
N THR A 228 17.16 -14.91 12.81
CA THR A 228 16.87 -16.04 13.70
C THR A 228 15.46 -16.56 13.47
N ARG A 229 14.46 -15.67 13.37
CA ARG A 229 13.08 -16.07 13.05
C ARG A 229 12.99 -16.78 11.69
N GLN A 230 13.64 -16.26 10.65
CA GLN A 230 13.61 -16.86 9.32
C GLN A 230 14.27 -18.25 9.30
N VAL A 231 15.41 -18.40 9.97
CA VAL A 231 16.10 -19.69 10.10
C VAL A 231 15.23 -20.71 10.85
N ARG A 232 14.64 -20.33 12.00
CA ARG A 232 13.76 -21.21 12.77
C ARG A 232 12.53 -21.64 11.98
N ARG A 233 11.89 -20.72 11.25
CA ARG A 233 10.76 -21.06 10.38
C ARG A 233 11.15 -22.06 9.30
N PHE A 234 12.29 -21.86 8.66
CA PHE A 234 12.79 -22.78 7.65
C PHE A 234 13.08 -24.17 8.25
N GLN A 235 13.76 -24.23 9.39
CA GLN A 235 14.08 -25.48 10.08
C GLN A 235 12.81 -26.22 10.52
N ASN A 236 11.87 -25.54 11.15
CA ASN A 236 10.59 -26.14 11.54
C ASN A 236 9.79 -26.60 10.32
N LEU A 237 9.75 -25.84 9.22
CA LEU A 237 9.10 -26.30 8.00
C LEU A 237 9.75 -27.56 7.43
N MET A 238 11.10 -27.63 7.42
CA MET A 238 11.80 -28.85 6.98
C MET A 238 11.45 -30.06 7.84
N LEU A 239 11.46 -29.90 9.17
CA LEU A 239 11.13 -30.97 10.11
C LEU A 239 9.67 -31.42 9.96
N VAL A 240 8.74 -30.47 9.85
CA VAL A 240 7.32 -30.77 9.61
C VAL A 240 7.12 -31.52 8.31
N SER A 241 7.78 -31.11 7.23
CA SER A 241 7.75 -31.81 5.95
C SER A 241 8.31 -33.23 6.08
N ALA A 242 9.48 -33.39 6.72
CA ALA A 242 10.16 -34.68 6.84
C ALA A 242 9.42 -35.69 7.74
N CYS A 243 8.86 -35.21 8.85
CA CYS A 243 8.16 -36.00 9.86
C CYS A 243 6.63 -36.02 9.62
N ALA A 244 6.15 -35.57 8.45
CA ALA A 244 4.74 -35.63 8.14
C ALA A 244 4.24 -37.10 8.17
N ASN A 245 3.12 -37.30 8.86
CA ASN A 245 2.49 -38.60 9.17
C ASN A 245 3.24 -39.49 10.18
N GLU A 246 4.25 -38.96 10.88
CA GLU A 246 4.94 -39.68 11.95
C GLU A 246 4.35 -39.36 13.32
N ASP A 247 4.23 -40.36 14.20
CA ASP A 247 3.67 -40.20 15.54
C ASP A 247 4.50 -39.24 16.44
N TYR A 248 5.79 -39.08 16.13
CA TYR A 248 6.73 -38.22 16.85
C TYR A 248 6.88 -36.81 16.24
N LEU A 249 6.02 -36.43 15.28
CA LEU A 249 6.09 -35.12 14.61
C LEU A 249 6.15 -33.97 15.61
N LEU A 250 5.31 -33.99 16.65
CA LEU A 250 5.25 -32.92 17.65
C LEU A 250 6.52 -32.89 18.52
N ASP A 251 7.14 -34.03 18.80
CA ASP A 251 8.39 -34.12 19.57
C ASP A 251 9.60 -33.64 18.76
N ALA A 252 9.52 -33.71 17.43
CA ALA A 252 10.60 -33.31 16.53
C ALA A 252 10.66 -31.80 16.27
N VAL A 253 9.60 -31.05 16.58
CA VAL A 253 9.42 -29.63 16.23
C VAL A 253 9.36 -28.75 17.46
N ASP A 254 9.74 -27.47 17.31
CA ASP A 254 9.74 -26.48 18.39
C ASP A 254 8.34 -25.89 18.64
N PHE A 255 7.34 -26.74 18.91
CA PHE A 255 5.96 -26.34 19.23
C PHE A 255 5.45 -27.06 20.48
N SER A 256 4.68 -26.34 21.31
CA SER A 256 4.23 -26.87 22.60
C SER A 256 3.01 -27.79 22.46
N ASN A 257 2.27 -27.69 21.35
CA ASN A 257 1.04 -28.42 21.10
C ASN A 257 0.66 -28.42 19.61
N LEU A 258 -0.30 -29.28 19.24
CA LEU A 258 -0.79 -29.41 17.86
C LEU A 258 -1.43 -28.13 17.30
N ASN A 259 -2.03 -27.28 18.13
CA ASN A 259 -2.65 -26.03 17.65
C ASN A 259 -1.61 -25.02 17.17
N GLU A 260 -0.49 -24.91 17.87
CA GLU A 260 0.66 -24.09 17.46
C GLU A 260 1.26 -24.60 16.16
N LEU A 261 1.47 -25.91 16.05
CA LEU A 261 1.95 -26.56 14.83
C LEU A 261 0.99 -26.32 13.65
N HIS A 262 -0.31 -26.49 13.85
CA HIS A 262 -1.32 -26.27 12.82
C HIS A 262 -1.34 -24.80 12.36
N SER A 263 -1.30 -23.86 13.31
CA SER A 263 -1.23 -22.42 13.02
C SER A 263 0.01 -22.06 12.22
N PHE A 264 1.16 -22.66 12.57
CA PHE A 264 2.41 -22.48 11.82
C PHE A 264 2.30 -23.00 10.38
N ILE A 265 1.73 -24.19 10.16
CA ILE A 265 1.53 -24.76 8.82
C ILE A 265 0.63 -23.84 7.98
N LEU A 266 -0.49 -23.38 8.54
CA LEU A 266 -1.39 -22.43 7.87
C LEU A 266 -0.67 -21.13 7.49
N GLU A 267 0.16 -20.58 8.39
CA GLU A 267 0.96 -19.39 8.08
C GLU A 267 1.95 -19.66 6.93
N MET A 268 2.63 -20.81 6.93
CA MET A 268 3.56 -21.16 5.85
C MET A 268 2.84 -21.32 4.52
N LEU A 269 1.68 -21.97 4.50
CA LEU A 269 0.82 -22.13 3.32
C LEU A 269 0.36 -20.79 2.76
N ALA A 270 -0.08 -19.87 3.63
CA ALA A 270 -0.53 -18.53 3.23
C ALA A 270 0.59 -17.70 2.60
N LEU A 271 1.84 -17.90 3.05
CA LEU A 271 3.00 -17.19 2.51
C LEU A 271 3.45 -17.71 1.15
N ASP A 272 3.18 -18.98 0.83
CA ASP A 272 3.45 -19.57 -0.48
C ASP A 272 2.33 -19.28 -1.49
N SER A 273 1.99 -18.00 -1.63
CA SER A 273 0.99 -17.50 -2.58
C SER A 273 1.26 -17.88 -4.04
N LYS A 274 2.51 -18.24 -4.39
CA LYS A 274 2.91 -18.66 -5.74
C LYS A 274 3.02 -20.17 -5.91
N GLY A 275 2.91 -20.95 -4.83
CA GLY A 275 3.00 -22.42 -4.88
C GLY A 275 4.39 -22.94 -5.27
N ASN A 276 5.44 -22.17 -5.03
CA ASN A 276 6.79 -22.49 -5.53
C ASN A 276 7.72 -23.02 -4.44
N ASN A 277 7.25 -23.19 -3.20
CA ASN A 277 8.08 -23.69 -2.11
C ASN A 277 8.09 -25.23 -2.12
N PRO A 278 9.22 -25.89 -2.43
CA PRO A 278 9.28 -27.35 -2.55
C PRO A 278 8.89 -28.09 -1.27
N LEU A 279 9.19 -27.52 -0.09
CA LEU A 279 8.85 -28.13 1.19
C LEU A 279 7.35 -28.10 1.46
N ILE A 280 6.68 -27.03 1.03
CA ILE A 280 5.23 -26.89 1.15
C ILE A 280 4.53 -27.80 0.14
N SER A 281 5.03 -27.88 -1.10
CA SER A 281 4.54 -28.87 -2.07
C SER A 281 4.67 -30.28 -1.54
N TYR A 282 5.85 -30.64 -1.01
CA TYR A 282 6.07 -31.96 -0.41
C TYR A 282 5.15 -32.22 0.79
N LEU A 283 4.97 -31.23 1.68
CA LEU A 283 4.07 -31.33 2.82
C LEU A 283 2.62 -31.53 2.37
N LYS A 284 2.18 -30.80 1.34
CA LYS A 284 0.86 -30.99 0.74
C LYS A 284 0.73 -32.41 0.21
N ASP A 285 1.69 -32.89 -0.60
CA ASP A 285 1.64 -34.23 -1.17
C ASP A 285 1.57 -35.34 -0.09
N LYS A 286 2.35 -35.20 0.99
CA LYS A 286 2.36 -36.13 2.13
C LYS A 286 1.07 -36.10 2.95
N ILE A 287 0.43 -34.93 3.10
CA ILE A 287 -0.85 -34.78 3.81
C ILE A 287 -2.04 -35.15 2.91
N ASP A 288 -1.96 -34.90 1.60
CA ASP A 288 -2.99 -35.18 0.58
C ASP A 288 -3.10 -36.67 0.19
N GLU A 289 -2.24 -37.56 0.74
CA GLU A 289 -2.47 -39.01 0.65
C GLU A 289 -3.82 -39.41 1.27
N THR A 290 -4.44 -38.55 2.10
CA THR A 290 -5.80 -38.68 2.61
C THR A 290 -6.69 -37.51 2.17
N ARG A 291 -7.24 -37.56 0.94
CA ARG A 291 -8.18 -36.56 0.41
C ARG A 291 -9.43 -36.39 1.29
N GLU A 292 -9.58 -35.23 1.94
CA GLU A 292 -10.90 -34.69 2.32
C GLU A 292 -11.16 -33.32 1.67
N ARG A 293 -12.35 -33.22 1.08
CA ARG A 293 -12.79 -32.22 0.09
C ARG A 293 -12.97 -30.82 0.71
N HIS A 294 -12.57 -29.77 0.00
CA HIS A 294 -12.78 -28.40 0.45
C HIS A 294 -14.21 -27.89 0.17
N GLN A 295 -14.75 -27.10 1.10
CA GLN A 295 -16.00 -26.37 0.93
C GLN A 295 -15.77 -25.19 -0.03
N GLY A 296 -16.37 -25.27 -1.23
CA GLY A 296 -16.21 -24.25 -2.29
C GLY A 296 -15.94 -24.85 -3.67
N ASP A 297 -15.60 -26.14 -3.74
CA ASP A 297 -15.38 -26.83 -5.01
C ASP A 297 -16.71 -27.16 -5.72
N LEU A 298 -16.83 -26.73 -6.97
CA LEU A 298 -17.94 -27.11 -7.83
C LEU A 298 -17.66 -28.47 -8.49
N ILE A 299 -18.31 -29.52 -8.00
CA ILE A 299 -18.26 -30.85 -8.63
C ILE A 299 -19.28 -30.88 -9.76
N ALA A 300 -18.81 -30.93 -11.00
CA ALA A 300 -19.65 -31.09 -12.19
C ALA A 300 -19.51 -32.49 -12.77
N ASN A 301 -20.63 -33.12 -13.13
CA ASN A 301 -20.62 -34.40 -13.81
C ASN A 301 -20.27 -34.21 -15.30
N ILE A 302 -19.13 -34.77 -15.72
CA ILE A 302 -18.61 -34.71 -17.10
C ILE A 302 -19.14 -35.92 -17.90
N SER A 303 -20.44 -36.18 -17.84
CA SER A 303 -21.07 -37.18 -18.70
C SER A 303 -21.61 -36.51 -19.96
N GLU A 304 -21.54 -37.20 -21.09
CA GLU A 304 -22.04 -36.71 -22.37
C GLU A 304 -23.49 -36.24 -22.27
N ARG A 305 -24.33 -36.98 -21.55
CA ARG A 305 -25.76 -36.67 -21.32
C ARG A 305 -25.95 -35.40 -20.50
N SER A 306 -25.22 -35.23 -19.41
CA SER A 306 -25.35 -34.04 -18.55
C SER A 306 -24.88 -32.79 -19.28
N LEU A 307 -23.76 -32.89 -19.99
CA LEU A 307 -23.21 -31.79 -20.77
C LEU A 307 -24.10 -31.43 -21.96
N SER A 308 -24.66 -32.41 -22.68
CA SER A 308 -25.53 -32.14 -23.82
C SER A 308 -26.78 -31.38 -23.41
N LEU A 309 -27.38 -31.72 -22.27
CA LEU A 309 -28.54 -31.02 -21.73
C LEU A 309 -28.19 -29.59 -21.30
N LEU A 310 -27.06 -29.41 -20.61
CA LEU A 310 -26.61 -28.10 -20.15
C LEU A 310 -26.26 -27.17 -21.31
N TYR A 311 -25.62 -27.70 -22.36
CA TYR A 311 -25.32 -26.95 -23.58
C TYR A 311 -26.56 -26.67 -24.41
N ALA A 312 -27.50 -27.62 -24.52
CA ALA A 312 -28.77 -27.40 -25.19
C ALA A 312 -29.56 -26.29 -24.50
N TYR A 313 -29.62 -26.33 -23.16
CA TYR A 313 -30.24 -25.27 -22.36
C TYR A 313 -29.65 -23.89 -22.68
N LYS A 314 -28.32 -23.77 -22.71
CA LYS A 314 -27.64 -22.52 -23.10
C LYS A 314 -28.03 -22.07 -24.52
N LEU A 315 -27.97 -22.97 -25.50
CA LEU A 315 -28.26 -22.65 -26.90
C LEU A 315 -29.71 -22.19 -27.09
N ILE A 316 -30.67 -22.83 -26.43
CA ILE A 316 -32.09 -22.52 -26.57
C ILE A 316 -32.39 -21.17 -25.89
N ALA A 317 -31.72 -20.85 -24.77
CA ALA A 317 -31.79 -19.52 -24.15
C ALA A 317 -31.30 -18.41 -25.09
N GLU A 318 -30.15 -18.65 -25.75
CA GLU A 318 -29.52 -17.71 -26.67
C GLU A 318 -30.37 -17.52 -27.95
N ASN A 319 -30.92 -18.61 -28.50
CA ASN A 319 -31.76 -18.56 -29.72
C ASN A 319 -33.10 -17.84 -29.49
N ASN A 320 -33.67 -17.93 -28.29
CA ASN A 320 -34.97 -17.31 -27.96
C ASN A 320 -34.85 -15.86 -27.45
N ASN A 321 -33.65 -15.26 -27.43
CA ASN A 321 -33.41 -13.88 -26.99
C ASN A 321 -34.07 -13.53 -25.63
N ILE A 322 -33.98 -14.44 -24.66
CA ILE A 322 -34.61 -14.26 -23.35
C ILE A 322 -34.01 -13.04 -22.63
N GLY A 323 -34.87 -12.14 -22.15
CA GLY A 323 -34.46 -10.91 -21.45
C GLY A 323 -33.65 -11.18 -20.18
N ALA A 324 -32.69 -10.28 -19.90
CA ALA A 324 -31.78 -10.41 -18.75
C ALA A 324 -32.49 -10.46 -17.39
N SER A 325 -33.63 -9.76 -17.24
CA SER A 325 -34.46 -9.80 -16.03
C SER A 325 -35.03 -11.20 -15.77
N THR A 326 -35.50 -11.88 -16.81
CA THR A 326 -36.02 -13.26 -16.74
C THR A 326 -34.90 -14.25 -16.42
N LEU A 327 -33.71 -14.07 -17.01
CA LEU A 327 -32.56 -14.95 -16.75
C LEU A 327 -31.98 -14.80 -15.33
N ALA A 328 -32.14 -13.62 -14.73
CA ALA A 328 -31.67 -13.33 -13.38
C ALA A 328 -32.67 -13.74 -12.28
N GLN A 329 -33.91 -14.10 -12.65
CA GLN A 329 -34.91 -14.51 -11.68
C GLN A 329 -34.52 -15.84 -11.04
N LYS A 330 -34.40 -15.83 -9.70
CA LYS A 330 -34.11 -17.03 -8.92
C LYS A 330 -35.37 -17.84 -8.70
N ASP A 331 -35.26 -19.15 -8.91
CA ASP A 331 -36.28 -20.11 -8.51
C ASP A 331 -36.42 -20.13 -6.97
N SER A 332 -37.65 -20.07 -6.47
CA SER A 332 -37.92 -19.92 -5.03
C SER A 332 -37.60 -21.17 -4.21
N LYS A 333 -37.48 -22.34 -4.85
CA LYS A 333 -37.17 -23.61 -4.18
C LYS A 333 -35.67 -23.91 -4.16
N THR A 334 -34.98 -23.64 -5.26
CA THR A 334 -33.57 -24.00 -5.45
C THR A 334 -32.61 -22.82 -5.27
N GLY A 335 -33.12 -21.58 -5.33
CA GLY A 335 -32.31 -20.37 -5.30
C GLY A 335 -31.44 -20.15 -6.55
N LEU A 336 -31.54 -21.04 -7.53
CA LEU A 336 -30.78 -20.99 -8.78
C LEU A 336 -31.50 -20.12 -9.82
N ALA A 337 -30.72 -19.40 -10.61
CA ALA A 337 -31.23 -18.61 -11.73
C ALA A 337 -30.84 -19.27 -13.07
N PRO A 338 -31.66 -19.12 -14.13
CA PRO A 338 -31.31 -19.54 -15.49
C PRO A 338 -29.89 -19.12 -15.91
N ILE A 339 -29.48 -17.89 -15.56
CA ILE A 339 -28.16 -17.35 -15.87
C ILE A 339 -27.01 -18.15 -15.22
N SER A 340 -27.25 -18.82 -14.09
CA SER A 340 -26.26 -19.66 -13.41
C SER A 340 -25.91 -20.88 -14.25
N PHE A 341 -26.91 -21.53 -14.87
CA PHE A 341 -26.68 -22.68 -15.76
C PHE A 341 -26.01 -22.27 -17.07
N ILE A 342 -26.38 -21.12 -17.64
CA ILE A 342 -25.74 -20.55 -18.84
C ILE A 342 -24.26 -20.25 -18.57
N THR A 343 -23.96 -19.66 -17.41
CA THR A 343 -22.58 -19.36 -16.99
C THR A 343 -21.79 -20.65 -16.78
N LEU A 344 -22.37 -21.65 -16.11
CA LEU A 344 -21.76 -22.96 -15.93
C LEU A 344 -21.47 -23.65 -17.27
N ALA A 345 -22.42 -23.61 -18.21
CA ALA A 345 -22.26 -24.15 -19.56
C ALA A 345 -21.08 -23.52 -20.30
N LYS A 346 -20.97 -22.18 -20.25
CA LYS A 346 -19.85 -21.45 -20.87
C LYS A 346 -18.52 -21.82 -20.23
N HIS A 347 -18.47 -21.88 -18.91
CA HIS A 347 -17.26 -22.22 -18.18
C HIS A 347 -16.80 -23.65 -18.49
N LEU A 348 -17.68 -24.65 -18.35
CA LEU A 348 -17.37 -26.05 -18.64
C LEU A 348 -16.94 -26.24 -20.09
N ASN A 349 -17.61 -25.62 -21.06
CA ASN A 349 -17.20 -25.78 -22.45
C ASN A 349 -15.79 -25.25 -22.72
N THR A 350 -15.43 -24.10 -22.16
CA THR A 350 -14.08 -23.53 -22.31
C THR A 350 -13.03 -24.43 -21.64
N THR A 351 -13.28 -24.82 -20.39
CA THR A 351 -12.35 -25.64 -19.59
C THR A 351 -12.15 -27.03 -20.19
N LEU A 352 -13.23 -27.71 -20.56
CA LEU A 352 -13.19 -29.07 -21.09
C LEU A 352 -12.61 -29.14 -22.52
N SER A 353 -12.74 -28.08 -23.31
CA SER A 353 -12.10 -28.01 -24.64
C SER A 353 -10.58 -27.96 -24.57
N GLN A 354 -10.03 -27.43 -23.47
CA GLN A 354 -8.59 -27.28 -23.24
C GLN A 354 -8.04 -28.32 -22.25
N HIS A 355 -8.84 -29.30 -21.86
CA HIS A 355 -8.45 -30.31 -20.87
C HIS A 355 -7.33 -31.22 -21.40
N ASN A 356 -6.42 -31.67 -20.53
CA ASN A 356 -5.26 -32.49 -20.93
C ASN A 356 -5.67 -33.90 -21.40
N GLU A 357 -6.72 -34.49 -20.81
CA GLU A 357 -7.22 -35.82 -21.17
C GLU A 357 -8.07 -35.83 -22.45
N SER A 358 -7.76 -36.75 -23.39
CA SER A 358 -8.48 -36.85 -24.68
C SER A 358 -9.93 -37.29 -24.53
N SER A 359 -10.20 -38.25 -23.66
CA SER A 359 -11.56 -38.76 -23.37
C SER A 359 -12.52 -37.67 -22.92
N VAL A 360 -12.04 -36.73 -22.12
CA VAL A 360 -12.80 -35.56 -21.64
C VAL A 360 -13.11 -34.59 -22.78
N ARG A 361 -12.12 -34.30 -23.64
CA ARG A 361 -12.31 -33.43 -24.83
C ARG A 361 -13.30 -34.06 -25.82
N GLU A 362 -13.19 -35.35 -26.07
CA GLU A 362 -14.09 -36.11 -26.95
C GLU A 362 -15.52 -36.12 -26.41
N THR A 363 -15.68 -36.35 -25.11
CA THR A 363 -16.99 -36.28 -24.42
C THR A 363 -17.61 -34.89 -24.56
N ASN A 364 -16.81 -33.82 -24.37
CA ASN A 364 -17.27 -32.45 -24.53
C ASN A 364 -17.68 -32.14 -25.98
N PHE A 365 -16.88 -32.58 -26.96
CA PHE A 365 -17.17 -32.41 -28.38
C PHE A 365 -18.47 -33.13 -28.78
N SER A 366 -18.64 -34.39 -28.36
CA SER A 366 -19.84 -35.17 -28.63
C SER A 366 -21.09 -34.56 -27.99
N ALA A 367 -20.97 -34.11 -26.73
CA ALA A 367 -22.04 -33.42 -26.02
C ALA A 367 -22.48 -32.13 -26.73
N LYS A 368 -21.54 -31.34 -27.27
CA LYS A 368 -21.83 -30.11 -28.03
C LYS A 368 -22.61 -30.40 -29.32
N ASN A 369 -22.23 -31.46 -30.05
CA ASN A 369 -22.94 -31.86 -31.26
C ASN A 369 -24.36 -32.34 -30.95
N LYS A 370 -24.54 -33.14 -29.89
CA LYS A 370 -25.87 -33.57 -29.44
C LYS A 370 -26.73 -32.40 -28.96
N ALA A 371 -26.12 -31.40 -28.31
CA ALA A 371 -26.82 -30.21 -27.85
C ALA A 371 -27.41 -29.38 -29.00
N LEU A 372 -26.69 -29.27 -30.13
CA LEU A 372 -27.19 -28.59 -31.34
C LEU A 372 -28.46 -29.29 -31.87
N LEU A 373 -28.42 -30.62 -31.99
CA LEU A 373 -29.57 -31.42 -32.44
C LEU A 373 -30.75 -31.36 -31.46
N MET A 374 -30.50 -31.20 -30.17
CA MET A 374 -31.53 -31.03 -29.16
C MET A 374 -32.15 -29.62 -29.22
N ALA A 375 -31.35 -28.60 -29.47
CA ALA A 375 -31.79 -27.21 -29.57
C ALA A 375 -32.69 -26.92 -30.78
N GLU A 376 -32.59 -27.73 -31.84
CA GLU A 376 -33.49 -27.67 -33.00
C GLU A 376 -34.89 -28.27 -32.72
N LYS A 377 -35.04 -29.08 -31.67
CA LYS A 377 -36.25 -29.87 -31.39
C LYS A 377 -37.00 -29.45 -30.13
N LEU A 378 -36.39 -28.61 -29.29
CA LEU A 378 -36.89 -28.26 -27.98
C LEU A 378 -37.14 -26.76 -27.90
N GLU A 379 -38.35 -26.40 -27.51
CA GLU A 379 -38.74 -25.02 -27.23
C GLU A 379 -38.36 -24.64 -25.78
N TRP A 380 -38.10 -23.35 -25.55
CA TRP A 380 -37.60 -22.86 -24.25
C TRP A 380 -38.57 -23.13 -23.09
N ASP A 381 -39.87 -23.04 -23.36
CA ASP A 381 -40.97 -23.31 -22.42
C ASP A 381 -41.03 -24.78 -21.97
N GLN A 382 -40.43 -25.69 -22.73
CA GLN A 382 -40.37 -27.12 -22.41
C GLN A 382 -39.19 -27.47 -21.47
N LEU A 383 -38.20 -26.59 -21.35
CA LEU A 383 -36.96 -26.87 -20.61
C LEU A 383 -37.02 -26.48 -19.16
N ILE A 384 -37.75 -25.41 -18.82
CA ILE A 384 -37.99 -24.96 -17.46
C ILE A 384 -39.38 -24.34 -17.37
N MET A 385 -40.16 -24.78 -16.38
CA MET A 385 -41.59 -24.49 -16.13
C MET A 385 -42.58 -25.48 -16.76
N ARG A 386 -42.51 -26.77 -16.37
CA ARG A 386 -43.77 -27.41 -15.96
C ARG A 386 -44.30 -26.58 -14.79
N ARG A 387 -45.15 -25.58 -15.09
CA ARG A 387 -46.04 -25.00 -14.08
C ARG A 387 -46.70 -26.18 -13.39
N ALA A 388 -46.37 -26.38 -12.13
CA ALA A 388 -47.17 -27.22 -11.27
C ALA A 388 -48.56 -26.56 -11.25
N ASN A 389 -49.48 -27.09 -12.06
CA ASN A 389 -50.89 -27.01 -11.77
C ASN A 389 -51.07 -27.75 -10.45
N ILE A 390 -50.99 -27.01 -9.35
CA ILE A 390 -51.49 -27.43 -8.05
C ILE A 390 -52.25 -26.21 -7.53
N SER A 391 -53.56 -26.42 -7.45
CA SER A 391 -54.58 -25.60 -6.78
C SER A 391 -54.17 -25.08 -5.43
#